data_AF-A0A8T4RE13-F1
#
_entry.id   AF-A0A8T4RE13-F1
#
_cell.length_a   1.000
_cell.length_b   1.000
_cell.length_c   1.000
_cell.angle_alpha   90.00
_cell.angle_beta   90.00
_cell.angle_gamma   90.00
#
_symmetry.space_group_name_H-M   'P 1'
#
loop_
_entity.id
_entity.type
_entity.pdbx_description
1 polymer ?
#
loop_
_entity_poly.entity_id
_entity_poly.type
_entity_poly.pdbx_seq_one_letter_code
_entity_poly.pdbx_strand_id
1 'polypeptide(L)'
;MDRSELLIKYGFIKKDKKEDNYFYNEETGEYEPVEGYKLNKKDADEEHTEVIPGQYDTTGFPAPKKTYRLSWEVYDLSLEEPYFWVLDYLKQSFPLVEKLEDSFAAAENSAFFGLTQQRLGAQQDKVTQFLVAVGKMIKELFQMVRELRIIDERLDYYDEAEKELDKDIDKRGKSAEITLKGMFVDLVQGGGKSAASVYGMARELEFITLPDLFFDAPPFKSTTELENHVQSLEKDFNRNVLRVLVRHLRQFLEWKKRTAEEHRSRKRFMLAYLKQHYEIIQMYLVWIKPYLRHVSKLTMKEKSMTSPDIISAFEGSMLDIEILASKKDSGANGCLLATFNYRTRPELKVVQEGYQRGPVHIGKFDMTLRVYGWKDKELANYKKMKDKETMELLKDVSSSVQSAMESLGKELEKYLREAKGAEEKKEKKPAPASKKTLMEQFLGDFYTAKKKTSGGLSSKELMQQKEKTDKAMGNVVGHAKANAWIAFHTFKKAHQMIAW
;
A
#
# COMPACT_ATOMS: atom_id res chain seq x y z
N MET A 1 6.87 -16.47 -10.27
CA MET A 1 5.75 -17.45 -10.35
C MET A 1 5.57 -17.81 -11.83
N ASP A 2 5.23 -19.05 -12.19
CA ASP A 2 5.07 -19.41 -13.62
C ASP A 2 3.74 -18.88 -14.19
N ARG A 3 3.67 -18.55 -15.48
CA ARG A 3 2.46 -17.97 -16.10
C ARG A 3 1.26 -18.91 -16.02
N SER A 4 1.47 -20.20 -16.17
CA SER A 4 0.42 -21.23 -16.02
C SER A 4 -0.19 -21.23 -14.61
N GLU A 5 0.61 -20.96 -13.59
CA GLU A 5 0.15 -20.87 -12.20
C GLU A 5 -0.67 -19.61 -11.95
N LEU A 6 -0.28 -18.49 -12.58
CA LEU A 6 -1.04 -17.24 -12.54
C LEU A 6 -2.38 -17.38 -13.26
N LEU A 7 -2.42 -18.05 -14.42
CA LEU A 7 -3.66 -18.34 -15.14
C LEU A 7 -4.67 -19.07 -14.26
N ILE A 8 -4.22 -20.08 -13.50
CA ILE A 8 -5.06 -20.82 -12.56
C ILE A 8 -5.62 -19.88 -11.48
N LYS A 9 -4.75 -19.10 -10.83
CA LYS A 9 -5.15 -18.15 -9.77
C LYS A 9 -6.20 -17.15 -10.23
N TYR A 10 -6.17 -16.74 -11.49
CA TYR A 10 -7.12 -15.79 -12.06
C TYR A 10 -8.34 -16.46 -12.74
N GLY A 11 -8.46 -17.78 -12.65
CA GLY A 11 -9.67 -18.53 -12.98
C GLY A 11 -9.71 -19.12 -14.40
N PHE A 12 -8.58 -19.09 -15.12
CA PHE A 12 -8.36 -19.78 -16.39
C PHE A 12 -7.94 -21.23 -16.13
N ILE A 13 -8.89 -22.00 -15.61
CA ILE A 13 -8.72 -23.41 -15.23
C ILE A 13 -9.59 -24.25 -16.15
N LYS A 14 -9.09 -25.42 -16.57
CA LYS A 14 -9.87 -26.40 -17.33
C LYS A 14 -11.17 -26.72 -16.59
N LYS A 15 -12.29 -26.79 -17.31
CA LYS A 15 -13.63 -26.97 -16.72
C LYS A 15 -13.69 -28.16 -15.77
N ASP A 16 -13.11 -29.28 -16.18
CA ASP A 16 -13.11 -30.55 -15.44
C ASP A 16 -12.22 -30.54 -14.19
N LYS A 17 -11.39 -29.51 -14.00
CA LYS A 17 -10.48 -29.35 -12.85
C LYS A 17 -10.90 -28.22 -11.91
N LYS A 18 -11.70 -27.29 -12.42
CA LYS A 18 -12.07 -26.07 -11.71
C LYS A 18 -12.95 -26.33 -10.49
N GLU A 19 -13.86 -27.29 -10.55
CA GLU A 19 -14.77 -27.61 -9.44
C GLU A 19 -14.17 -28.65 -8.48
N ASP A 20 -13.30 -29.53 -8.98
CA ASP A 20 -12.73 -30.63 -8.21
C ASP A 20 -11.49 -30.23 -7.39
N ASN A 21 -10.63 -29.37 -7.94
CA ASN A 21 -9.28 -29.11 -7.39
C ASN A 21 -9.09 -27.72 -6.79
N TYR A 22 -10.00 -26.78 -7.08
CA TYR A 22 -9.83 -25.36 -6.75
C TYR A 22 -11.11 -24.74 -6.21
N PHE A 23 -10.98 -23.84 -5.24
CA PHE A 23 -12.07 -23.00 -4.77
C PHE A 23 -11.74 -21.52 -4.96
N TYR A 24 -12.76 -20.70 -5.13
CA TYR A 24 -12.59 -19.26 -5.25
C TYR A 24 -12.55 -18.63 -3.86
N ASN A 25 -11.41 -18.08 -3.46
CA ASN A 25 -11.29 -17.38 -2.20
C ASN A 25 -11.80 -15.94 -2.37
N GLU A 26 -12.91 -15.60 -1.71
CA GLU A 26 -13.49 -14.26 -1.80
C GLU A 26 -12.64 -13.18 -1.14
N GLU A 27 -11.74 -13.51 -0.21
CA GLU A 27 -10.85 -12.57 0.47
C GLU A 27 -9.69 -12.14 -0.42
N THR A 28 -9.02 -13.10 -1.06
CA THR A 28 -7.89 -12.86 -1.96
C THR A 28 -8.35 -12.53 -3.38
N GLY A 29 -9.56 -12.93 -3.77
CA GLY A 29 -10.07 -12.78 -5.14
C GLY A 29 -9.35 -13.69 -6.14
N GLU A 30 -8.68 -14.73 -5.64
CA GLU A 30 -7.90 -15.70 -6.40
C GLU A 30 -8.51 -17.10 -6.22
N TYR A 31 -8.24 -17.99 -7.18
CA TYR A 31 -8.48 -19.42 -7.03
C TYR A 31 -7.33 -20.05 -6.26
N GLU A 32 -7.68 -20.76 -5.19
CA GLU A 32 -6.76 -21.48 -4.32
C GLU A 32 -7.04 -22.98 -4.41
N PRO A 33 -6.00 -23.83 -4.30
CA PRO A 33 -6.19 -25.27 -4.35
C PRO A 33 -6.90 -25.74 -3.08
N VAL A 34 -7.76 -26.76 -3.21
CA VAL A 34 -8.45 -27.41 -2.08
C VAL A 34 -7.40 -28.01 -1.12
N GLU A 35 -7.70 -28.10 0.19
CA GLU A 35 -6.79 -28.65 1.20
C GLU A 35 -6.21 -30.01 0.75
N GLY A 36 -4.88 -30.08 0.67
CA GLY A 36 -4.15 -31.28 0.22
C GLY A 36 -3.79 -31.31 -1.27
N TYR A 37 -4.36 -30.43 -2.10
CA TYR A 37 -3.99 -30.27 -3.51
C TYR A 37 -2.91 -29.20 -3.68
N LYS A 38 -1.93 -29.43 -4.56
CA LYS A 38 -0.91 -28.43 -4.92
C LYS A 38 -1.22 -27.83 -6.27
N LEU A 39 -0.86 -26.56 -6.46
CA LEU A 39 -1.07 -25.87 -7.72
C LEU A 39 -0.32 -26.59 -8.85
N ASN A 40 -1.06 -27.15 -9.81
CA ASN A 40 -0.49 -27.92 -10.91
C ASN A 40 -0.66 -27.17 -12.24
N LYS A 41 0.45 -26.85 -12.90
CA LYS A 41 0.46 -26.10 -14.18
C LYS A 41 -0.42 -26.72 -15.25
N LYS A 42 -0.60 -28.05 -15.23
CA LYS A 42 -1.42 -28.79 -16.21
C LYS A 42 -2.92 -28.49 -16.13
N ASP A 43 -3.38 -27.93 -15.02
CA ASP A 43 -4.79 -27.60 -14.78
C ASP A 43 -5.18 -26.26 -15.42
N ALA A 44 -4.20 -25.46 -15.86
CA ALA A 44 -4.43 -24.22 -16.59
C ALA A 44 -5.11 -24.45 -17.94
N ASP A 45 -6.08 -23.61 -18.29
CA ASP A 45 -6.69 -23.56 -19.63
C ASP A 45 -5.82 -22.72 -20.57
N GLU A 46 -4.68 -23.30 -20.95
CA GLU A 46 -3.58 -22.63 -21.64
C GLU A 46 -3.50 -22.98 -23.13
N GLU A 47 -3.09 -22.02 -23.96
CA GLU A 47 -2.87 -22.22 -25.39
C GLU A 47 -1.65 -23.13 -25.63
N HIS A 48 -1.89 -24.23 -26.34
CA HIS A 48 -0.86 -25.11 -26.90
C HIS A 48 -0.64 -24.75 -28.37
N THR A 49 0.58 -24.32 -28.71
CA THR A 49 0.95 -23.96 -30.09
C THR A 49 2.10 -24.83 -30.56
N GLU A 50 2.08 -25.17 -31.85
CA GLU A 50 3.20 -25.80 -32.54
C GLU A 50 4.37 -24.81 -32.65
N VAL A 51 5.48 -25.11 -31.98
CA VAL A 51 6.70 -24.27 -32.01
C VAL A 51 7.59 -24.70 -33.16
N ILE A 52 7.70 -26.02 -33.35
CA ILE A 52 8.43 -26.71 -34.42
C ILE A 52 7.44 -27.71 -35.02
N PRO A 53 7.47 -28.00 -36.34
CA PRO A 53 6.62 -29.02 -36.93
C PRO A 53 6.62 -30.33 -36.11
N GLY A 54 5.46 -30.72 -35.59
CA GLY A 54 5.26 -31.90 -34.74
C GLY A 54 5.50 -31.73 -33.24
N GLN A 55 6.00 -30.58 -32.78
CA GLN A 55 6.29 -30.30 -31.36
C GLN A 55 5.45 -29.13 -30.83
N TYR A 56 4.65 -29.42 -29.81
CA TYR A 56 3.74 -28.47 -29.18
C TYR A 56 4.27 -28.03 -27.83
N ASP A 57 4.14 -26.74 -27.54
CA ASP A 57 4.50 -26.16 -26.25
C ASP A 57 3.40 -25.22 -25.74
N THR A 58 3.42 -24.95 -24.45
CA THR A 58 2.55 -24.01 -23.74
C THR A 58 3.04 -22.58 -23.89
N THR A 59 2.14 -21.65 -24.21
CA THR A 59 2.52 -20.28 -24.58
C THR A 59 2.45 -19.24 -23.44
N GLY A 60 1.88 -19.59 -22.29
CA GLY A 60 1.61 -18.68 -21.18
C GLY A 60 0.32 -17.87 -21.31
N PHE A 61 -0.50 -18.13 -22.35
CA PHE A 61 -1.75 -17.40 -22.62
C PHE A 61 -2.97 -18.31 -22.43
N PRO A 62 -4.15 -17.75 -22.08
CA PRO A 62 -5.39 -18.53 -22.06
C PRO A 62 -5.67 -19.14 -23.44
N ALA A 63 -6.34 -20.29 -23.49
CA ALA A 63 -6.73 -20.96 -24.73
C ALA A 63 -7.64 -20.08 -25.62
N PRO A 64 -7.19 -19.65 -26.80
CA PRO A 64 -7.98 -18.79 -27.69
C PRO A 64 -8.98 -19.58 -28.52
N LYS A 65 -10.01 -18.88 -29.01
CA LYS A 65 -10.97 -19.45 -29.97
C LYS A 65 -10.43 -19.50 -31.39
N LYS A 66 -9.45 -18.64 -31.71
CA LYS A 66 -8.73 -18.60 -32.99
C LYS A 66 -7.43 -17.80 -32.80
N THR A 67 -6.37 -18.24 -33.47
CA THR A 67 -5.07 -17.58 -33.48
C THR A 67 -4.62 -17.36 -34.93
N TYR A 68 -4.01 -16.20 -35.18
CA TYR A 68 -3.28 -15.90 -36.41
C TYR A 68 -1.88 -15.45 -36.03
N ARG A 69 -0.86 -16.00 -36.68
CA ARG A 69 0.54 -15.67 -36.45
C ARG A 69 1.18 -15.22 -37.75
N LEU A 70 1.95 -14.14 -37.70
CA LEU A 70 2.82 -13.72 -38.79
C LEU A 70 4.22 -13.42 -38.24
N SER A 71 5.20 -13.68 -39.09
CA SER A 71 6.60 -13.31 -38.88
C SER A 71 7.05 -12.50 -40.08
N TRP A 72 7.58 -11.32 -39.85
CA TRP A 72 8.04 -10.39 -40.87
C TRP A 72 9.42 -9.87 -40.50
N GLU A 73 10.39 -10.03 -41.39
CA GLU A 73 11.77 -9.62 -41.19
C GLU A 73 12.22 -8.86 -42.44
N VAL A 74 12.56 -7.59 -42.27
CA VAL A 74 12.99 -6.70 -43.36
C VAL A 74 14.12 -5.82 -42.84
N TYR A 75 15.05 -5.49 -43.74
CA TYR A 75 16.09 -4.50 -43.46
C TYR A 75 15.46 -3.13 -43.19
N ASP A 76 15.89 -2.46 -42.12
CA ASP A 76 15.39 -1.14 -41.68
C ASP A 76 13.90 -1.09 -41.25
N LEU A 77 13.29 -2.23 -40.89
CA LEU A 77 11.94 -2.26 -40.34
C LEU A 77 11.88 -1.52 -38.99
N SER A 78 11.07 -0.46 -38.88
CA SER A 78 10.70 0.15 -37.60
C SER A 78 9.47 -0.55 -37.01
N LEU A 79 9.43 -0.74 -35.69
CA LEU A 79 8.24 -1.28 -35.01
C LEU A 79 7.04 -0.33 -35.08
N GLU A 80 7.28 0.97 -35.21
CA GLU A 80 6.23 1.99 -35.15
C GLU A 80 5.18 1.79 -36.25
N GLU A 81 5.61 1.56 -37.48
CA GLU A 81 4.73 1.35 -38.63
C GLU A 81 3.74 0.18 -38.42
N PRO A 82 4.20 -1.07 -38.20
CA PRO A 82 3.27 -2.19 -38.03
C PRO A 82 2.45 -2.07 -36.74
N TYR A 83 2.99 -1.47 -35.67
CA TYR A 83 2.24 -1.23 -34.44
C TYR A 83 1.09 -0.25 -34.64
N PHE A 84 1.35 0.94 -35.20
CA PHE A 84 0.32 1.97 -35.38
C PHE A 84 -0.71 1.55 -36.42
N TRP A 85 -0.30 0.84 -37.47
CA TRP A 85 -1.23 0.30 -38.46
C TRP A 85 -2.26 -0.62 -37.80
N VAL A 86 -1.82 -1.56 -36.95
CA VAL A 86 -2.72 -2.50 -36.28
C VAL A 86 -3.55 -1.78 -35.22
N LEU A 87 -2.94 -0.85 -34.48
CA LEU A 87 -3.64 -0.07 -33.46
C LEU A 87 -4.79 0.75 -34.07
N ASP A 88 -4.56 1.42 -35.20
CA ASP A 88 -5.58 2.25 -35.84
C ASP A 88 -6.70 1.40 -36.45
N TYR A 89 -6.36 0.24 -37.02
CA TYR A 89 -7.36 -0.75 -37.43
C TYR A 89 -8.23 -1.19 -36.24
N LEU A 90 -7.61 -1.50 -35.10
CA LEU A 90 -8.31 -1.92 -33.89
C LEU A 90 -9.22 -0.82 -33.33
N LYS A 91 -8.77 0.44 -33.33
CA LYS A 91 -9.58 1.59 -32.89
C LYS A 91 -10.81 1.82 -33.77
N GLN A 92 -10.71 1.55 -35.07
CA GLN A 92 -11.86 1.64 -35.98
C GLN A 92 -12.84 0.48 -35.78
N SER A 93 -12.32 -0.71 -35.44
CA SER A 93 -13.11 -1.95 -35.37
C SER A 93 -13.72 -2.23 -33.99
N PHE A 94 -13.13 -1.69 -32.91
CA PHE A 94 -13.54 -1.96 -31.54
C PHE A 94 -13.73 -0.67 -30.73
N PRO A 95 -14.75 -0.60 -29.86
CA PRO A 95 -15.04 0.59 -29.06
C PRO A 95 -14.04 0.82 -27.91
N LEU A 96 -13.41 -0.24 -27.41
CA LEU A 96 -12.44 -0.16 -26.31
C LEU A 96 -11.14 -0.83 -26.73
N VAL A 97 -10.05 -0.06 -26.73
CA VAL A 97 -8.70 -0.53 -27.04
C VAL A 97 -7.76 -0.06 -25.93
N GLU A 98 -7.07 -1.00 -25.31
CA GLU A 98 -6.19 -0.76 -24.16
C GLU A 98 -4.83 -1.44 -24.38
N LYS A 99 -3.75 -0.75 -24.00
CA LYS A 99 -2.41 -1.37 -23.94
C LYS A 99 -2.26 -2.09 -22.61
N LEU A 100 -1.94 -3.38 -22.65
CA LEU A 100 -1.77 -4.22 -21.46
C LEU A 100 -0.31 -4.36 -21.07
N GLU A 101 0.57 -4.57 -22.06
CA GLU A 101 1.98 -4.83 -21.83
C GLU A 101 2.82 -3.93 -22.74
N ASP A 102 3.90 -3.42 -22.16
CA ASP A 102 4.92 -2.61 -22.82
C ASP A 102 6.23 -2.90 -22.09
N SER A 103 6.84 -4.01 -22.47
CA SER A 103 8.05 -4.54 -21.87
C SER A 103 9.19 -4.42 -22.87
N PHE A 104 10.38 -4.15 -22.36
CA PHE A 104 11.59 -4.12 -23.17
C PHE A 104 12.70 -4.91 -22.47
N ALA A 105 13.56 -5.48 -23.28
CA ALA A 105 14.82 -6.09 -22.86
C ALA A 105 15.91 -5.63 -23.81
N ALA A 106 17.13 -5.53 -23.30
CA ALA A 106 18.26 -5.13 -24.10
C ALA A 106 19.51 -5.83 -23.61
N ALA A 107 20.42 -6.11 -24.53
CA ALA A 107 21.70 -6.71 -24.20
C ALA A 107 22.49 -5.79 -23.25
N GLU A 108 23.21 -6.37 -22.29
CA GLU A 108 23.89 -5.65 -21.21
C GLU A 108 24.93 -4.64 -21.71
N ASN A 109 25.63 -4.95 -22.81
CA ASN A 109 26.62 -4.04 -23.40
C ASN A 109 25.99 -3.03 -24.39
N SER A 110 24.67 -3.05 -24.58
CA SER A 110 24.02 -2.09 -25.47
C SER A 110 23.99 -0.69 -24.87
N ALA A 111 24.14 0.34 -25.71
CA ALA A 111 23.96 1.73 -25.32
C ALA A 111 22.54 1.98 -24.78
N PHE A 112 21.54 1.29 -25.34
CA PHE A 112 20.15 1.33 -24.86
C PHE A 112 20.00 0.80 -23.43
N PHE A 113 20.68 -0.30 -23.09
CA PHE A 113 20.72 -0.83 -21.73
C PHE A 113 21.34 0.17 -20.76
N GLY A 114 22.50 0.75 -21.10
CA GLY A 114 23.17 1.74 -20.25
C GLY A 114 22.30 2.96 -19.92
N LEU A 115 21.64 3.55 -20.92
CA LEU A 115 20.72 4.67 -20.70
C LEU A 115 19.51 4.29 -19.86
N THR A 116 18.98 3.08 -20.05
CA THR A 116 17.83 2.60 -19.29
C THR A 116 18.20 2.32 -17.84
N GLN A 117 19.36 1.69 -17.58
CA GLN A 117 19.86 1.46 -16.24
C GLN A 117 20.14 2.77 -15.49
N GLN A 118 20.67 3.79 -16.18
CA GLN A 118 20.84 5.11 -15.58
C GLN A 118 19.50 5.73 -15.14
N ARG A 119 18.47 5.63 -15.99
CA ARG A 119 17.12 6.10 -15.66
C ARG A 119 16.50 5.29 -14.53
N LEU A 120 16.65 3.96 -14.56
CA LEU A 120 16.16 3.06 -13.52
C LEU A 120 16.82 3.37 -12.17
N GLY A 121 18.15 3.51 -12.14
CA GLY A 121 18.92 3.87 -10.95
C GLY A 121 18.46 5.20 -10.36
N ALA A 122 18.27 6.23 -11.19
CA ALA A 122 17.76 7.52 -10.71
C ALA A 122 16.36 7.42 -10.06
N GLN A 123 15.49 6.55 -10.57
CA GLN A 123 14.17 6.30 -9.97
C GLN A 123 14.28 5.47 -8.67
N GLN A 124 15.13 4.44 -8.66
CA GLN A 124 15.40 3.62 -7.47
C GLN A 124 16.02 4.44 -6.33
N ASP A 125 16.92 5.37 -6.64
CA ASP A 125 17.50 6.30 -5.67
C ASP A 125 16.41 7.17 -5.04
N LYS A 126 15.46 7.66 -5.84
CA LYS A 126 14.33 8.45 -5.33
C LYS A 126 13.40 7.64 -4.45
N VAL A 127 13.07 6.41 -4.85
CA VAL A 127 12.30 5.47 -4.01
C VAL A 127 13.02 5.24 -2.68
N THR A 128 14.32 4.97 -2.71
CA THR A 128 15.14 4.75 -1.50
C THR A 128 15.15 5.98 -0.60
N GLN A 129 15.34 7.18 -1.17
CA GLN A 129 15.27 8.44 -0.43
C GLN A 129 13.92 8.62 0.28
N PHE A 130 12.81 8.35 -0.41
CA PHE A 130 11.48 8.42 0.21
C PHE A 130 11.29 7.38 1.31
N LEU A 131 11.73 6.14 1.12
CA LEU A 131 11.61 5.10 2.14
C LEU A 131 12.44 5.39 3.38
N VAL A 132 13.67 5.91 3.22
CA VAL A 132 14.49 6.34 4.36
C VAL A 132 13.83 7.49 5.13
N ALA A 133 13.28 8.47 4.41
CA ALA A 133 12.55 9.58 5.04
C ALA A 133 11.32 9.06 5.80
N VAL A 134 10.49 8.23 5.16
CA VAL A 134 9.30 7.61 5.77
C VAL A 134 9.68 6.79 7.00
N GLY A 135 10.72 5.95 6.91
CA GLY A 135 11.20 5.16 8.05
C GLY A 135 11.66 6.01 9.23
N LYS A 136 12.35 7.13 8.98
CA LYS A 136 12.72 8.09 10.02
C LYS A 136 11.48 8.72 10.68
N MET A 137 10.51 9.16 9.89
CA MET A 137 9.28 9.77 10.42
C MET A 137 8.43 8.76 11.20
N ILE A 138 8.38 7.48 10.78
CA ILE A 138 7.73 6.41 11.54
C ILE A 138 8.40 6.24 12.91
N LYS A 139 9.73 6.25 12.97
CA LYS A 139 10.46 6.18 14.25
C LYS A 139 10.13 7.38 15.15
N GLU A 140 10.03 8.58 14.58
CA GLU A 140 9.63 9.79 15.31
C GLU A 140 8.16 9.69 15.80
N LEU A 141 7.25 9.09 15.01
CA LEU A 141 5.87 8.80 15.45
C LEU A 141 5.84 7.92 16.70
N PHE A 142 6.64 6.86 16.78
CA PHE A 142 6.72 6.02 17.98
C PHE A 142 7.14 6.82 19.23
N GLN A 143 8.13 7.71 19.07
CA GLN A 143 8.59 8.57 20.16
C GLN A 143 7.47 9.53 20.60
N MET A 144 6.78 10.16 19.64
CA MET A 144 5.66 11.06 19.94
C MET A 144 4.49 10.35 20.64
N VAL A 145 4.10 9.17 20.17
CA VAL A 145 3.01 8.38 20.79
C VAL A 145 3.37 7.98 22.22
N ARG A 146 4.63 7.58 22.46
CA ARG A 146 5.12 7.28 23.81
C ARG A 146 5.10 8.52 24.71
N GLU A 147 5.53 9.68 24.21
CA GLU A 147 5.47 10.93 24.96
C GLU A 147 4.03 11.34 25.29
N LEU A 148 3.13 11.25 24.31
CA LEU A 148 1.70 11.51 24.52
C LEU A 148 1.10 10.60 25.59
N ARG A 149 1.46 9.31 25.59
CA ARG A 149 1.03 8.37 26.63
C ARG A 149 1.51 8.76 28.03
N ILE A 150 2.77 9.20 28.16
CA ILE A 150 3.30 9.67 29.44
C ILE A 150 2.59 10.97 29.89
N ILE A 151 2.29 11.86 28.94
CA ILE A 151 1.56 13.10 29.23
C ILE A 151 0.12 12.79 29.65
N ASP A 152 -0.56 11.86 28.99
CA ASP A 152 -1.91 11.41 29.35
C ASP A 152 -1.93 10.82 30.77
N GLU A 153 -1.04 9.88 31.07
CA GLU A 153 -0.93 9.29 32.41
C GLU A 153 -0.66 10.36 33.48
N ARG A 154 0.17 11.36 33.17
CA ARG A 154 0.41 12.50 34.07
C ARG A 154 -0.83 13.35 34.25
N LEU A 155 -1.50 13.72 33.17
CA LEU A 155 -2.72 14.53 33.20
C LEU A 155 -3.85 13.84 33.95
N ASP A 156 -3.97 12.52 33.86
CA ASP A 156 -4.95 11.75 34.62
C ASP A 156 -4.81 12.00 36.14
N TYR A 157 -3.60 12.05 36.70
CA TYR A 157 -3.40 12.38 38.11
C TYR A 157 -3.85 13.81 38.46
N TYR A 158 -3.64 14.78 37.57
CA TYR A 158 -4.10 16.15 37.78
C TYR A 158 -5.63 16.25 37.71
N ASP A 159 -6.25 15.61 36.72
CA ASP A 159 -7.69 15.63 36.51
C ASP A 159 -8.43 14.83 37.63
N GLU A 160 -7.86 13.74 38.14
CA GLU A 160 -8.36 13.04 39.33
C GLU A 160 -8.27 13.93 40.57
N ALA A 161 -7.13 14.57 40.81
CA ALA A 161 -6.97 15.47 41.93
C ALA A 161 -7.89 16.72 41.82
N GLU A 162 -8.21 17.16 40.60
CA GLU A 162 -9.15 18.26 40.35
C GLU A 162 -10.60 17.84 40.61
N LYS A 163 -11.02 16.63 40.23
CA LYS A 163 -12.38 16.10 40.53
C LYS A 163 -12.66 15.95 42.02
N GLU A 164 -11.66 15.63 42.82
CA GLU A 164 -11.81 15.50 44.27
C GLU A 164 -12.04 16.85 44.97
N LEU A 165 -11.74 17.98 44.31
CA LEU A 165 -11.98 19.32 44.87
C LEU A 165 -13.48 19.59 45.10
N ASP A 166 -14.37 18.94 44.37
CA ASP A 166 -15.82 19.13 44.51
C ASP A 166 -16.45 18.42 45.72
N LYS A 167 -15.67 17.61 46.44
CA LYS A 167 -16.09 16.96 47.69
C LYS A 167 -15.64 17.76 48.92
N ASP A 168 -16.32 17.53 50.04
CA ASP A 168 -15.91 18.03 51.35
C ASP A 168 -14.48 17.56 51.70
N ILE A 169 -13.72 18.42 52.39
CA ILE A 169 -12.28 18.24 52.69
C ILE A 169 -11.97 16.87 53.29
N ASP A 170 -12.82 16.38 54.20
CA ASP A 170 -12.62 15.11 54.91
C ASP A 170 -12.90 13.86 54.07
N LYS A 171 -13.55 14.02 52.91
CA LYS A 171 -13.93 12.93 52.00
C LYS A 171 -13.15 12.91 50.69
N ARG A 172 -12.15 13.79 50.54
CA ARG A 172 -11.33 13.87 49.32
C ARG A 172 -10.38 12.67 49.24
N GLY A 173 -10.35 12.02 48.08
CA GLY A 173 -9.38 10.98 47.78
C GLY A 173 -7.95 11.56 47.78
N LYS A 174 -7.04 10.95 48.55
CA LYS A 174 -5.66 11.42 48.70
C LYS A 174 -4.68 10.79 47.69
N SER A 175 -5.05 9.71 47.02
CA SER A 175 -4.14 8.89 46.20
C SER A 175 -3.43 9.68 45.09
N ALA A 176 -4.18 10.38 44.24
CA ALA A 176 -3.60 11.17 43.14
C ALA A 176 -2.75 12.34 43.66
N GLU A 177 -3.19 12.97 44.76
CA GLU A 177 -2.47 14.09 45.38
C GLU A 177 -1.14 13.65 46.00
N ILE A 178 -1.12 12.48 46.65
CA ILE A 178 0.12 11.88 47.20
C ILE A 178 1.12 11.62 46.08
N THR A 179 0.67 11.06 44.94
CA THR A 179 1.52 10.83 43.78
C THR A 179 2.11 12.13 43.22
N LEU A 180 1.29 13.18 43.07
CA LEU A 180 1.75 14.49 42.59
C LEU A 180 2.74 15.15 43.57
N LYS A 181 2.49 15.03 44.89
CA LYS A 181 3.41 15.49 45.93
C LYS A 181 4.73 14.74 45.92
N GLY A 182 4.70 13.43 45.67
CA GLY A 182 5.90 12.62 45.47
C GLY A 182 6.72 13.13 44.29
N MET A 183 6.08 13.33 43.14
CA MET A 183 6.73 13.91 41.96
C MET A 183 7.32 15.29 42.24
N PHE A 184 6.62 16.15 42.98
CA PHE A 184 7.13 17.47 43.37
C PHE A 184 8.38 17.39 44.24
N VAL A 185 8.37 16.54 45.27
CA VAL A 185 9.52 16.38 46.18
C VAL A 185 10.73 15.85 45.41
N ASP A 186 10.54 14.89 44.51
CA ASP A 186 11.64 14.28 43.76
C ASP A 186 12.19 15.20 42.65
N LEU A 187 11.31 15.78 41.82
CA LEU A 187 11.73 16.58 40.66
C LEU A 187 12.04 18.04 40.99
N VAL A 188 11.30 18.67 41.91
CA VAL A 188 11.41 20.10 42.19
C VAL A 188 12.27 20.37 43.41
N GLN A 189 12.11 19.57 44.47
CA GLN A 189 12.88 19.76 45.70
C GLN A 189 14.20 18.98 45.72
N GLY A 190 14.47 18.11 44.74
CA GLY A 190 15.69 17.32 44.65
C GLY A 190 15.74 16.13 45.62
N GLY A 191 14.57 15.67 46.07
CA GLY A 191 14.41 14.54 46.99
C GLY A 191 15.16 14.74 48.31
N GLY A 192 15.66 13.65 48.90
CA GLY A 192 16.40 13.69 50.17
C GLY A 192 17.82 14.26 50.10
N LYS A 193 18.28 14.76 48.95
CA LYS A 193 19.63 15.32 48.77
C LYS A 193 19.71 16.81 49.06
N SER A 194 18.58 17.51 49.00
CA SER A 194 18.50 18.94 49.29
C SER A 194 18.12 19.16 50.76
N ALA A 195 18.96 19.85 51.51
CA ALA A 195 18.69 20.28 52.88
C ALA A 195 17.34 21.02 53.05
N ALA A 196 16.86 21.66 51.99
CA ALA A 196 15.63 22.44 51.99
C ALA A 196 14.35 21.64 51.65
N SER A 197 14.48 20.38 51.21
CA SER A 197 13.34 19.55 50.84
C SER A 197 12.57 19.04 52.06
N VAL A 198 11.35 18.55 51.84
CA VAL A 198 10.54 17.91 52.91
C VAL A 198 11.32 16.79 53.62
N TYR A 199 12.04 15.96 52.86
CA TYR A 199 12.86 14.87 53.42
C TYR A 199 14.21 15.33 53.99
N GLY A 200 14.84 16.34 53.39
CA GLY A 200 16.11 16.89 53.90
C GLY A 200 15.93 17.61 55.22
N MET A 201 14.85 18.38 55.36
CA MET A 201 14.51 19.06 56.61
C MET A 201 14.11 18.09 57.73
N ALA A 202 13.49 16.96 57.40
CA ALA A 202 13.24 15.91 58.39
C ALA A 202 14.54 15.28 58.92
N ARG A 203 15.57 15.18 58.07
CA ARG A 203 16.86 14.56 58.40
C ARG A 203 17.83 15.49 59.10
N GLU A 204 17.96 16.73 58.62
CA GLU A 204 18.97 17.69 59.08
C GLU A 204 18.46 18.64 60.18
N LEU A 205 17.17 18.96 60.16
CA LEU A 205 16.54 19.89 61.12
C LEU A 205 15.61 19.17 62.11
N GLU A 206 15.65 17.84 62.14
CA GLU A 206 14.86 16.97 63.03
C GLU A 206 13.33 17.18 62.93
N PHE A 207 12.83 17.70 61.81
CA PHE A 207 11.39 17.83 61.55
C PHE A 207 10.77 16.49 61.10
N ILE A 208 10.81 15.49 61.97
CA ILE A 208 10.44 14.09 61.68
C ILE A 208 8.99 13.97 61.16
N THR A 209 8.06 14.80 61.67
CA THR A 209 6.63 14.76 61.30
C THR A 209 6.28 15.54 60.03
N LEU A 210 7.21 16.31 59.46
CA LEU A 210 6.95 17.17 58.30
C LEU A 210 6.58 16.39 57.03
N PRO A 211 7.22 15.25 56.68
CA PRO A 211 6.82 14.44 55.54
C PRO A 211 5.40 13.90 55.69
N ASP A 212 5.06 13.34 56.84
CA ASP A 212 3.74 12.75 57.09
C ASP A 212 2.64 13.81 56.96
N LEU A 213 2.85 15.00 57.56
CA LEU A 213 1.93 16.13 57.46
C LEU A 213 1.81 16.66 56.02
N PHE A 214 2.90 16.64 55.25
CA PHE A 214 2.89 17.09 53.85
C PHE A 214 2.10 16.13 52.95
N PHE A 215 2.33 14.82 53.08
CA PHE A 215 1.63 13.80 52.27
C PHE A 215 0.17 13.62 52.70
N ASP A 216 -0.15 13.72 53.99
CA ASP A 216 -1.52 13.52 54.49
C ASP A 216 -2.46 14.71 54.19
N ALA A 217 -1.90 15.89 53.92
CA ALA A 217 -2.70 17.08 53.62
C ALA A 217 -3.63 16.85 52.39
N PRO A 218 -4.94 17.17 52.48
CA PRO A 218 -5.87 16.99 51.37
C PRO A 218 -5.56 17.97 50.22
N PRO A 219 -6.09 17.73 49.00
CA PRO A 219 -6.01 18.72 47.91
C PRO A 219 -6.80 19.98 48.29
N PHE A 220 -6.24 21.17 48.03
CA PHE A 220 -6.85 22.48 48.38
C PHE A 220 -7.24 23.28 47.12
N LYS A 221 -8.38 23.99 47.16
CA LYS A 221 -8.83 24.89 46.07
C LYS A 221 -8.11 26.24 46.10
N SER A 222 -7.91 26.81 47.29
CA SER A 222 -7.34 28.16 47.48
C SER A 222 -6.29 28.22 48.59
N THR A 223 -5.39 29.20 48.51
CA THR A 223 -4.39 29.51 49.54
C THR A 223 -5.02 29.75 50.91
N THR A 224 -6.26 30.27 50.94
CA THR A 224 -7.03 30.53 52.17
C THR A 224 -7.53 29.24 52.83
N GLU A 225 -7.91 28.23 52.05
CA GLU A 225 -8.35 26.91 52.55
C GLU A 225 -7.18 26.14 53.16
N LEU A 226 -6.00 26.26 52.53
CA LEU A 226 -4.74 25.76 53.05
C LEU A 226 -4.38 26.38 54.40
N GLU A 227 -4.44 27.70 54.51
CA GLU A 227 -4.12 28.42 55.75
C GLU A 227 -5.06 28.04 56.90
N ASN A 228 -6.36 27.94 56.64
CA ASN A 228 -7.35 27.52 57.62
C ASN A 228 -7.11 26.08 58.11
N HIS A 229 -6.76 25.17 57.20
CA HIS A 229 -6.43 23.79 57.57
C HIS A 229 -5.17 23.71 58.43
N VAL A 230 -4.11 24.45 58.06
CA VAL A 230 -2.88 24.48 58.87
C VAL A 230 -3.09 25.16 60.22
N GLN A 231 -3.96 26.17 60.31
CA GLN A 231 -4.31 26.82 61.57
C GLN A 231 -5.11 25.89 62.50
N SER A 232 -5.90 24.95 61.96
CA SER A 232 -6.56 23.93 62.76
C SER A 232 -5.57 22.95 63.43
N LEU A 233 -4.40 22.76 62.84
CA LEU A 233 -3.32 21.90 63.33
C LEU A 233 -2.39 22.60 64.35
N GLU A 234 -2.58 23.90 64.61
CA GLU A 234 -1.76 24.68 65.55
C GLU A 234 -1.88 24.20 67.01
N LYS A 235 -2.93 23.43 67.34
CA LYS A 235 -3.14 22.86 68.68
C LYS A 235 -2.25 21.66 68.98
N ASP A 236 -1.88 20.88 67.96
CA ASP A 236 -1.25 19.57 68.13
C ASP A 236 0.23 19.56 67.70
N PHE A 237 0.69 20.57 66.96
CA PHE A 237 2.03 20.60 66.36
C PHE A 237 2.81 21.90 66.62
N ASN A 238 4.14 21.82 66.49
CA ASN A 238 5.05 22.95 66.67
C ASN A 238 4.86 24.02 65.58
N ARG A 239 4.70 25.28 65.98
CA ARG A 239 4.57 26.46 65.09
C ARG A 239 5.66 26.57 64.01
N ASN A 240 6.89 26.16 64.31
CA ASN A 240 7.98 26.22 63.34
C ASN A 240 7.80 25.18 62.21
N VAL A 241 7.33 23.98 62.54
CA VAL A 241 7.00 22.92 61.57
C VAL A 241 5.84 23.37 60.69
N LEU A 242 4.80 23.94 61.28
CA LEU A 242 3.62 24.43 60.55
C LEU A 242 3.97 25.58 59.60
N ARG A 243 4.86 26.51 59.98
CA ARG A 243 5.32 27.58 59.10
C ARG A 243 6.06 27.04 57.87
N VAL A 244 6.90 26.02 58.06
CA VAL A 244 7.61 25.34 56.96
C VAL A 244 6.62 24.58 56.08
N LEU A 245 5.64 23.90 56.69
CA LEU A 245 4.59 23.17 55.98
C LEU A 245 3.76 24.11 55.08
N VAL A 246 3.32 25.28 55.58
CA VAL A 246 2.59 26.28 54.76
C VAL A 246 3.41 26.70 53.55
N ARG A 247 4.71 26.98 53.72
CA ARG A 247 5.58 27.39 52.61
C ARG A 247 5.66 26.31 51.53
N HIS A 248 5.89 25.06 51.93
CA HIS A 248 6.03 23.94 51.01
C HIS A 248 4.71 23.58 50.31
N LEU A 249 3.58 23.65 51.03
CA LEU A 249 2.25 23.45 50.44
C LEU A 249 1.86 24.58 49.47
N ARG A 250 2.20 25.84 49.76
CA ARG A 250 2.01 26.95 48.81
C ARG A 250 2.84 26.77 47.54
N GLN A 251 4.10 26.38 47.68
CA GLN A 251 4.97 26.09 46.53
C GLN A 251 4.42 24.93 45.69
N PHE A 252 3.94 23.88 46.34
CA PHE A 252 3.31 22.74 45.67
C PHE A 252 2.03 23.14 44.91
N LEU A 253 1.14 23.94 45.51
CA LEU A 253 -0.09 24.40 44.85
C LEU A 253 0.20 25.24 43.59
N GLU A 254 1.16 26.16 43.67
CA GLU A 254 1.54 26.99 42.52
C GLU A 254 2.20 26.15 41.42
N TRP A 255 3.09 25.22 41.81
CA TRP A 255 3.70 24.27 40.88
C TRP A 255 2.67 23.38 40.20
N LYS A 256 1.71 22.84 40.95
CA LYS A 256 0.64 21.97 40.44
C LYS A 256 -0.17 22.67 39.35
N LYS A 257 -0.59 23.93 39.59
CA LYS A 257 -1.36 24.73 38.61
C LYS A 257 -0.58 24.98 37.33
N ARG A 258 0.65 25.51 37.44
CA ARG A 258 1.49 25.82 36.27
C ARG A 258 1.85 24.58 35.46
N THR A 259 2.19 23.49 36.15
CA THR A 259 2.60 22.24 35.49
C THR A 259 1.43 21.57 34.79
N ALA A 260 0.21 21.64 35.34
CA ALA A 260 -1.00 21.16 34.67
C ALA A 260 -1.29 21.92 33.38
N GLU A 261 -1.20 23.26 33.39
CA GLU A 261 -1.37 24.09 32.18
C GLU A 261 -0.29 23.82 31.13
N GLU A 262 0.97 23.66 31.58
CA GLU A 262 2.08 23.28 30.71
C GLU A 262 1.85 21.92 30.05
N HIS A 263 1.45 20.90 30.82
CA HIS A 263 1.16 19.56 30.29
C HIS A 263 -0.02 19.56 29.30
N ARG A 264 -1.10 20.30 29.59
CA ARG A 264 -2.23 20.47 28.66
C ARG A 264 -1.81 21.16 27.37
N SER A 265 -0.99 22.21 27.46
CA SER A 265 -0.46 22.93 26.30
C SER A 265 0.49 22.05 25.49
N ARG A 266 1.42 21.35 26.15
CA ARG A 266 2.36 20.41 25.51
C ARG A 266 1.61 19.28 24.81
N LYS A 267 0.57 18.71 25.42
CA LYS A 267 -0.29 17.71 24.79
C LYS A 267 -0.89 18.24 23.50
N ARG A 268 -1.48 19.44 23.52
CA ARG A 268 -2.06 20.10 22.33
C ARG A 268 -1.04 20.26 21.20
N PHE A 269 0.16 20.74 21.51
CA PHE A 269 1.23 20.88 20.52
C PHE A 269 1.67 19.52 19.97
N MET A 270 1.86 18.52 20.83
CA MET A 270 2.26 17.18 20.42
C MET A 270 1.22 16.49 19.54
N LEU A 271 -0.07 16.68 19.83
CA LEU A 271 -1.16 16.17 18.98
C LEU A 271 -1.16 16.82 17.60
N ALA A 272 -0.98 18.15 17.52
CA ALA A 272 -0.88 18.85 16.25
C ALA A 272 0.35 18.39 15.44
N TYR A 273 1.49 18.21 16.12
CA TYR A 273 2.73 17.74 15.51
C TYR A 273 2.62 16.28 15.02
N LEU A 274 2.00 15.39 15.81
CA LEU A 274 1.70 14.02 15.41
C LEU A 274 0.86 13.97 14.13
N LYS A 275 -0.19 14.80 14.05
CA LYS A 275 -1.05 14.91 12.87
C LYS A 275 -0.26 15.37 11.64
N GLN A 276 0.55 16.41 11.78
CA GLN A 276 1.38 16.92 10.68
C GLN A 276 2.34 15.83 10.17
N HIS A 277 3.03 15.13 11.07
CA HIS A 277 3.93 14.03 10.70
C HIS A 277 3.23 12.90 9.96
N TYR A 278 2.05 12.52 10.44
CA TYR A 278 1.23 11.52 9.77
C TYR A 278 0.84 11.97 8.36
N GLU A 279 0.38 13.21 8.18
CA GLU A 279 0.01 13.77 6.87
C GLU A 279 1.21 13.86 5.91
N ILE A 280 2.40 14.17 6.40
CA ILE A 280 3.63 14.18 5.60
C ILE A 280 3.99 12.76 5.15
N ILE A 281 3.90 11.76 6.02
CA ILE A 281 4.11 10.36 5.65
C ILE A 281 3.11 9.96 4.55
N GLN A 282 1.84 10.35 4.68
CA GLN A 282 0.83 10.09 3.66
C GLN A 282 1.20 10.70 2.31
N MET A 283 1.66 11.95 2.30
CA MET A 283 2.11 12.64 1.09
C MET A 283 3.26 11.87 0.41
N TYR A 284 4.27 11.44 1.17
CA TYR A 284 5.39 10.66 0.61
C TYR A 284 4.94 9.30 0.06
N LEU A 285 3.98 8.62 0.71
CA LEU A 285 3.42 7.37 0.20
C LEU A 285 2.60 7.53 -1.08
N VAL A 286 1.94 8.68 -1.26
CA VAL A 286 1.27 9.01 -2.54
C VAL A 286 2.32 9.29 -3.62
N TRP A 287 3.38 10.02 -3.27
CA TRP A 287 4.44 10.37 -4.21
C TRP A 287 5.31 9.20 -4.64
N ILE A 288 5.57 8.21 -3.77
CA ILE A 288 6.41 7.06 -4.12
C ILE A 288 5.75 6.12 -5.16
N LYS A 289 4.40 6.10 -5.20
CA LYS A 289 3.60 5.21 -6.07
C LYS A 289 3.95 5.32 -7.56
N PRO A 290 4.01 6.52 -8.19
CA PRO A 290 4.46 6.63 -9.58
C PRO A 290 5.88 6.13 -9.78
N TYR A 291 6.83 6.45 -8.89
CA TYR A 291 8.22 5.98 -9.01
C TYR A 291 8.32 4.46 -8.96
N LEU A 292 7.62 3.80 -8.03
CA LEU A 292 7.58 2.34 -7.97
C LEU A 292 6.96 1.72 -9.23
N ARG A 293 5.91 2.33 -9.79
CA ARG A 293 5.35 1.91 -11.09
C ARG A 293 6.34 2.10 -12.23
N HIS A 294 7.11 3.19 -12.25
CA HIS A 294 8.14 3.43 -13.25
C HIS A 294 9.32 2.46 -13.13
N VAL A 295 9.79 2.21 -11.90
CA VAL A 295 10.83 1.21 -11.62
C VAL A 295 10.39 -0.15 -12.12
N SER A 296 9.19 -0.59 -11.76
CA SER A 296 8.62 -1.85 -12.23
C SER A 296 8.54 -1.92 -13.77
N LYS A 297 8.05 -0.87 -14.44
CA LYS A 297 7.97 -0.82 -15.91
C LYS A 297 9.34 -0.79 -16.60
N LEU A 298 10.33 -0.15 -15.98
CA LEU A 298 11.70 -0.06 -16.51
C LEU A 298 12.55 -1.28 -16.15
N THR A 299 12.09 -2.12 -15.22
CA THR A 299 12.78 -3.36 -14.88
C THR A 299 12.59 -4.33 -16.03
N MET A 300 13.71 -4.68 -16.65
CA MET A 300 13.72 -5.62 -17.78
C MET A 300 13.24 -6.98 -17.32
N LYS A 301 12.41 -7.63 -18.14
CA LYS A 301 11.91 -8.97 -17.82
C LYS A 301 13.02 -10.00 -17.92
N GLU A 302 13.19 -10.78 -16.86
CA GLU A 302 14.20 -11.85 -16.78
C GLU A 302 14.03 -12.89 -17.91
N LYS A 303 12.79 -13.24 -18.26
CA LYS A 303 12.51 -14.18 -19.36
C LYS A 303 12.97 -13.64 -20.73
N SER A 304 12.81 -12.33 -20.96
CA SER A 304 13.23 -11.71 -22.22
C SER A 304 14.76 -11.54 -22.25
N MET A 305 15.40 -11.25 -21.11
CA MET A 305 16.87 -11.18 -20.95
C MET A 305 17.57 -12.53 -21.14
N THR A 306 16.95 -13.62 -20.69
CA THR A 306 17.48 -14.99 -20.82
C THR A 306 17.13 -15.66 -22.15
N SER A 307 16.44 -14.95 -23.04
CA SER A 307 16.11 -15.42 -24.38
C SER A 307 17.40 -15.66 -25.19
N PRO A 308 17.54 -16.81 -25.89
CA PRO A 308 18.69 -17.08 -26.77
C PRO A 308 18.88 -16.04 -27.89
N ASP A 309 17.85 -15.27 -28.20
CA ASP A 309 17.89 -14.21 -29.21
C ASP A 309 18.58 -12.92 -28.70
N ILE A 310 18.79 -12.77 -27.39
CA ILE A 310 19.56 -11.67 -26.79
C ILE A 310 20.92 -12.19 -26.34
N ILE A 311 21.98 -11.59 -26.88
CA ILE A 311 23.36 -11.90 -26.51
C ILE A 311 23.94 -10.66 -25.83
N SER A 312 24.39 -10.78 -24.57
CA SER A 312 24.88 -9.66 -23.74
C SER A 312 25.94 -8.81 -24.43
N ALA A 313 26.75 -9.40 -25.30
CA ALA A 313 27.85 -8.72 -25.99
C ALA A 313 27.41 -7.85 -27.18
N PHE A 314 26.17 -7.98 -27.67
CA PHE A 314 25.72 -7.33 -28.91
C PHE A 314 24.86 -6.09 -28.62
N GLU A 315 24.70 -5.20 -29.61
CA GLU A 315 23.75 -4.09 -29.56
C GLU A 315 22.33 -4.56 -29.97
N GLY A 316 21.78 -5.50 -29.21
CA GLY A 316 20.44 -6.07 -29.44
C GLY A 316 19.40 -5.52 -28.47
N SER A 317 18.17 -5.32 -28.96
CA SER A 317 17.01 -4.98 -28.13
C SER A 317 15.79 -5.80 -28.53
N MET A 318 14.91 -6.05 -27.56
CA MET A 318 13.66 -6.77 -27.73
C MET A 318 12.53 -5.97 -27.08
N LEU A 319 11.42 -5.85 -27.78
CA LEU A 319 10.21 -5.15 -27.34
C LEU A 319 9.04 -6.12 -27.40
N ASP A 320 8.36 -6.29 -26.27
CA ASP A 320 7.17 -7.10 -26.11
C ASP A 320 5.99 -6.17 -25.80
N ILE A 321 5.05 -6.06 -26.74
CA ILE A 321 3.89 -5.18 -26.62
C ILE A 321 2.60 -6.00 -26.74
N GLU A 322 1.65 -5.75 -25.84
CA GLU A 322 0.32 -6.35 -25.91
C GLU A 322 -0.78 -5.29 -25.95
N ILE A 323 -1.64 -5.37 -26.96
CA ILE A 323 -2.84 -4.52 -27.10
C ILE A 323 -4.08 -5.41 -27.01
N LEU A 324 -5.03 -5.03 -26.17
CA LEU A 324 -6.33 -5.67 -26.05
C LEU A 324 -7.42 -4.77 -26.59
N ALA A 325 -8.08 -5.21 -27.65
CA ALA A 325 -9.30 -4.61 -28.16
C ALA A 325 -10.52 -5.41 -27.69
N SER A 326 -11.60 -4.75 -27.29
CA SER A 326 -12.80 -5.43 -26.78
C SER A 326 -14.08 -4.73 -27.22
N LYS A 327 -15.10 -5.55 -27.50
CA LYS A 327 -16.47 -5.11 -27.79
C LYS A 327 -17.42 -5.81 -26.84
N LYS A 328 -18.17 -5.00 -26.08
CA LYS A 328 -19.14 -5.48 -25.10
C LYS A 328 -20.53 -5.60 -25.72
N ASP A 329 -21.20 -6.72 -25.48
CA ASP A 329 -22.62 -6.90 -25.72
C ASP A 329 -23.23 -7.77 -24.62
N SER A 330 -24.23 -7.23 -23.92
CA SER A 330 -25.07 -7.99 -22.98
C SER A 330 -24.32 -8.86 -21.95
N GLY A 331 -23.18 -8.38 -21.45
CA GLY A 331 -22.34 -9.07 -20.44
C GLY A 331 -21.29 -10.04 -21.01
N ALA A 332 -21.25 -10.22 -22.32
CA ALA A 332 -20.20 -10.91 -23.06
C ALA A 332 -19.26 -9.90 -23.75
N ASN A 333 -17.97 -10.21 -23.76
CA ASN A 333 -16.97 -9.40 -24.46
C ASN A 333 -16.28 -10.25 -25.54
N GLY A 334 -16.34 -9.76 -26.78
CA GLY A 334 -15.50 -10.24 -27.87
C GLY A 334 -14.19 -9.49 -27.81
N CYS A 335 -13.10 -10.20 -27.49
CA CYS A 335 -11.79 -9.62 -27.28
C CYS A 335 -10.81 -10.09 -28.35
N LEU A 336 -9.96 -9.17 -28.81
CA LEU A 336 -8.85 -9.42 -29.72
C LEU A 336 -7.58 -8.93 -29.04
N LEU A 337 -6.69 -9.87 -28.71
CA LEU A 337 -5.37 -9.60 -28.14
C LEU A 337 -4.34 -9.64 -29.26
N ALA A 338 -3.67 -8.53 -29.52
CA ALA A 338 -2.53 -8.44 -30.42
C ALA A 338 -1.25 -8.42 -29.58
N THR A 339 -0.41 -9.44 -29.76
CA THR A 339 0.92 -9.53 -29.18
C THR A 339 1.95 -9.26 -30.26
N PHE A 340 2.84 -8.31 -29.99
CA PHE A 340 3.94 -7.93 -30.85
C PHE A 340 5.25 -8.25 -30.15
N ASN A 341 6.05 -9.11 -30.76
CA ASN A 341 7.42 -9.36 -30.34
C ASN A 341 8.33 -8.80 -31.42
N TYR A 342 9.06 -7.75 -31.09
CA TYR A 342 9.97 -7.10 -32.00
C TYR A 342 11.40 -7.25 -31.49
N ARG A 343 12.30 -7.69 -32.36
CA ARG A 343 13.72 -7.81 -32.04
C ARG A 343 14.56 -7.02 -33.03
N THR A 344 15.63 -6.43 -32.54
CA THR A 344 16.66 -5.82 -33.36
C THR A 344 17.91 -6.68 -33.37
N ARG A 345 18.48 -6.88 -34.56
CA ARG A 345 19.82 -7.45 -34.73
C ARG A 345 20.74 -6.35 -35.25
N PRO A 346 21.88 -6.10 -34.57
CA PRO A 346 22.82 -5.09 -35.05
C PRO A 346 23.52 -5.61 -36.31
N GLU A 347 23.48 -4.81 -37.37
CA GLU A 347 24.33 -4.98 -38.54
C GLU A 347 25.34 -3.82 -38.57
N LEU A 348 26.63 -4.18 -38.55
CA LEU A 348 27.72 -3.22 -38.70
C LEU A 348 27.81 -2.83 -40.18
N LYS A 349 27.05 -1.83 -40.61
CA LYS A 349 27.33 -1.16 -41.89
C LYS A 349 28.55 -0.27 -41.71
N VAL A 350 29.68 -0.68 -42.27
CA VAL A 350 30.89 0.16 -42.39
C VAL A 350 30.62 1.16 -43.52
N VAL A 351 29.99 2.29 -43.19
CA VAL A 351 29.89 3.42 -44.12
C VAL A 351 31.18 4.25 -44.01
N GLN A 352 31.81 4.54 -45.15
CA GLN A 352 33.03 5.35 -45.23
C GLN A 352 32.77 6.78 -44.70
N GLU A 353 33.64 7.21 -43.78
CA GLU A 353 33.93 8.57 -43.28
C GLU A 353 32.77 9.52 -42.95
N GLY A 354 32.64 9.86 -41.65
CA GLY A 354 32.18 11.18 -41.20
C GLY A 354 30.92 11.25 -40.34
N TYR A 355 30.04 10.24 -40.37
CA TYR A 355 28.81 10.22 -39.57
C TYR A 355 28.92 9.30 -38.35
N GLN A 356 28.33 9.73 -37.22
CA GLN A 356 28.36 9.02 -35.94
C GLN A 356 27.99 7.54 -36.10
N ARG A 357 28.90 6.68 -35.65
CA ARG A 357 28.80 5.22 -35.67
C ARG A 357 27.65 4.77 -34.78
N GLY A 358 26.53 4.36 -35.38
CA GLY A 358 25.47 3.58 -34.74
C GLY A 358 25.20 2.34 -35.60
N PRO A 359 25.06 1.14 -35.01
CA PRO A 359 24.68 -0.05 -35.77
C PRO A 359 23.30 0.16 -36.42
N VAL A 360 23.17 -0.26 -37.68
CA VAL A 360 21.87 -0.30 -38.35
C VAL A 360 21.17 -1.56 -37.88
N HIS A 361 19.94 -1.43 -37.40
CA HIS A 361 19.21 -2.55 -36.82
C HIS A 361 18.35 -3.24 -37.88
N ILE A 362 18.53 -4.54 -38.06
CA ILE A 362 17.56 -5.38 -38.77
C ILE A 362 16.45 -5.72 -37.78
N GLY A 363 15.23 -5.27 -38.09
CA GLY A 363 14.04 -5.54 -37.29
C GLY A 363 13.37 -6.84 -37.73
N LYS A 364 13.19 -7.78 -36.80
CA LYS A 364 12.21 -8.87 -36.97
C LYS A 364 11.01 -8.59 -36.10
N PHE A 365 9.84 -8.63 -36.73
CA PHE A 365 8.54 -8.40 -36.15
C PHE A 365 7.71 -9.69 -36.21
N ASP A 366 7.34 -10.20 -35.04
CA ASP A 366 6.44 -11.33 -34.89
C ASP A 366 5.12 -10.83 -34.28
N MET A 367 4.01 -10.92 -35.03
CA MET A 367 2.67 -10.57 -34.54
C MET A 367 1.82 -11.82 -34.36
N THR A 368 1.18 -11.93 -33.20
CA THR A 368 0.18 -12.96 -32.91
C THR A 368 -1.15 -12.30 -32.52
N LEU A 369 -2.20 -12.57 -33.28
CA LEU A 369 -3.57 -12.14 -33.01
C LEU A 369 -4.36 -13.29 -32.39
N ARG A 370 -4.83 -13.11 -31.17
CA ARG A 370 -5.63 -14.10 -30.42
C ARG A 370 -7.04 -13.60 -30.19
N VAL A 371 -8.02 -14.44 -30.53
CA VAL A 371 -9.43 -14.12 -30.35
C VAL A 371 -9.99 -14.82 -29.13
N TYR A 372 -10.61 -14.04 -28.25
CA TYR A 372 -11.22 -14.51 -27.02
C TYR A 372 -12.69 -14.12 -26.93
N GLY A 373 -13.47 -14.96 -26.23
CA GLY A 373 -14.81 -14.62 -25.76
C GLY A 373 -14.80 -14.72 -24.26
N TRP A 374 -14.81 -13.59 -23.57
CA TRP A 374 -14.72 -13.52 -22.11
C TRP A 374 -15.93 -12.82 -21.50
N LYS A 375 -16.34 -13.28 -20.32
CA LYS A 375 -17.31 -12.57 -19.48
C LYS A 375 -16.64 -11.35 -18.83
N ASP A 376 -17.43 -10.37 -18.39
CA ASP A 376 -16.93 -9.18 -17.70
C ASP A 376 -15.95 -9.49 -16.55
N LYS A 377 -16.22 -10.56 -15.79
CA LYS A 377 -15.34 -11.01 -14.69
C LYS A 377 -14.02 -11.60 -15.18
N GLU A 378 -14.04 -12.40 -16.25
CA GLU A 378 -12.84 -13.03 -16.82
C GLU A 378 -11.91 -12.00 -17.45
N LEU A 379 -12.49 -11.02 -18.15
CA LEU A 379 -11.75 -9.87 -18.68
C LEU A 379 -11.08 -9.05 -17.56
N ALA A 380 -11.80 -8.77 -16.48
CA ALA A 380 -11.23 -8.07 -15.33
C ALA A 380 -10.13 -8.89 -14.64
N ASN A 381 -10.29 -10.21 -14.53
CA ASN A 381 -9.27 -11.09 -13.96
C ASN A 381 -8.01 -11.14 -14.82
N TYR A 382 -8.13 -11.18 -16.15
CA TYR A 382 -6.98 -11.12 -17.05
C TYR A 382 -6.19 -9.81 -16.91
N LYS A 383 -6.89 -8.66 -16.84
CA LYS A 383 -6.25 -7.36 -16.60
C LYS A 383 -5.51 -7.35 -15.26
N LYS A 384 -6.15 -7.84 -14.19
CA LYS A 384 -5.52 -7.97 -12.86
C LYS A 384 -4.31 -8.89 -12.87
N MET A 385 -4.33 -9.98 -13.63
CA MET A 385 -3.19 -10.88 -13.78
C MET A 385 -1.98 -10.13 -14.35
N LYS A 386 -2.19 -9.38 -15.43
CA LYS A 386 -1.14 -8.56 -16.07
C LYS A 386 -0.63 -7.43 -15.16
N ASP A 387 -1.53 -6.79 -14.42
CA ASP A 387 -1.15 -5.81 -13.40
C ASP A 387 -0.31 -6.47 -12.29
N LYS A 388 -0.67 -7.69 -11.85
CA LYS A 388 0.08 -8.43 -10.81
C LYS A 388 1.47 -8.85 -11.27
N GLU A 389 1.61 -9.34 -12.50
CA GLU A 389 2.93 -9.62 -13.12
C GLU A 389 3.84 -8.39 -13.07
N THR A 390 3.24 -7.19 -13.15
CA THR A 390 3.96 -5.92 -13.11
C THR A 390 4.17 -5.42 -11.67
N MET A 391 3.32 -5.78 -10.70
CA MET A 391 3.27 -5.16 -9.37
C MET A 391 3.96 -5.92 -8.21
N GLU A 392 4.79 -6.94 -8.45
CA GLU A 392 5.44 -7.68 -7.34
C GLU A 392 6.30 -6.77 -6.43
N LEU A 393 7.06 -5.82 -6.99
CA LEU A 393 7.89 -4.87 -6.22
C LEU A 393 7.08 -3.91 -5.33
N LEU A 394 5.83 -3.60 -5.71
CA LEU A 394 4.97 -2.70 -4.94
C LEU A 394 4.46 -3.35 -3.66
N LYS A 395 4.29 -4.68 -3.66
CA LYS A 395 3.73 -5.43 -2.55
C LYS A 395 4.71 -5.53 -1.38
N ASP A 396 5.99 -5.69 -1.65
CA ASP A 396 7.02 -5.85 -0.62
C ASP A 396 7.32 -4.54 0.11
N VAL A 397 7.39 -3.43 -0.65
CA VAL A 397 7.62 -2.10 -0.08
C VAL A 397 6.40 -1.62 0.72
N SER A 398 5.19 -1.81 0.19
CA SER A 398 3.97 -1.38 0.88
C SER A 398 3.70 -2.20 2.14
N SER A 399 3.95 -3.51 2.14
CA SER A 399 3.71 -4.38 3.29
C SER A 399 4.64 -4.08 4.48
N SER A 400 5.91 -3.74 4.23
CA SER A 400 6.85 -3.39 5.30
C SER A 400 6.47 -2.08 6.01
N VAL A 401 6.11 -1.04 5.24
CA VAL A 401 5.64 0.24 5.80
C VAL A 401 4.28 0.08 6.48
N GLN A 402 3.37 -0.70 5.88
CA GLN A 402 2.07 -1.01 6.44
C GLN A 402 2.20 -1.74 7.78
N SER A 403 3.02 -2.79 7.86
CA SER A 403 3.27 -3.53 9.10
C SER A 403 3.84 -2.63 10.20
N ALA A 404 4.81 -1.77 9.86
CA ALA A 404 5.36 -0.81 10.81
C ALA A 404 4.30 0.17 11.34
N MET A 405 3.42 0.65 10.46
CA MET A 405 2.34 1.55 10.84
C MET A 405 1.20 0.83 11.59
N GLU A 406 0.93 -0.45 11.31
CA GLU A 406 -0.08 -1.26 12.01
C GLU A 406 0.40 -1.62 13.41
N SER A 407 1.71 -1.80 13.59
CA SER A 407 2.32 -2.04 14.91
C SER A 407 2.20 -0.85 15.87
N LEU A 408 2.04 0.38 15.35
CA LEU A 408 1.68 1.57 16.16
C LEU A 408 0.25 1.45 16.76
N GLY A 409 -0.57 0.55 16.21
CA GLY A 409 -1.78 0.04 16.84
C GLY A 409 -2.89 1.08 17.09
N LYS A 410 -3.79 0.72 18.02
CA LYS A 410 -4.96 1.52 18.41
C LYS A 410 -4.60 2.86 19.07
N GLU A 411 -3.41 2.97 19.66
CA GLU A 411 -2.96 4.19 20.35
C GLU A 411 -2.71 5.34 19.37
N LEU A 412 -2.04 5.08 18.24
CA LEU A 412 -1.86 6.08 17.19
C LEU A 412 -3.22 6.56 16.66
N GLU A 413 -4.14 5.63 16.41
CA GLU A 413 -5.49 5.99 15.94
C GLU A 413 -6.27 6.83 16.96
N LYS A 414 -6.14 6.52 18.26
CA LYS A 414 -6.74 7.31 19.35
C LYS A 414 -6.24 8.75 19.28
N TYR A 415 -4.93 8.96 19.28
CA TYR A 415 -4.33 10.30 19.26
C TYR A 415 -4.57 11.06 17.96
N LEU A 416 -4.59 10.38 16.81
CA LEU A 416 -4.94 11.01 15.54
C LEU A 416 -6.40 11.46 15.49
N ARG A 417 -7.33 10.72 16.11
CA ARG A 417 -8.73 11.14 16.25
C ARG A 417 -8.85 12.35 17.18
N GLU A 418 -8.15 12.31 18.31
CA GLU A 418 -8.08 13.43 19.25
C GLU A 418 -7.52 14.70 18.60
N ALA A 419 -6.44 14.58 17.82
CA ALA A 419 -5.84 15.67 17.06
C ALA A 419 -6.75 16.24 15.94
N LYS A 420 -7.70 15.45 15.43
CA LYS A 420 -8.72 15.89 14.47
C LYS A 420 -9.94 16.53 15.13
N GLY A 421 -9.97 16.64 16.46
CA GLY A 421 -11.08 17.23 17.21
C GLY A 421 -12.29 16.30 17.34
N ALA A 422 -12.12 15.00 17.10
CA ALA A 422 -13.17 14.02 17.36
C ALA A 422 -13.11 13.61 18.83
N GLU A 423 -13.98 14.19 19.67
CA GLU A 423 -14.12 13.77 21.07
C GLU A 423 -14.51 12.28 21.17
N GLU A 424 -13.80 11.51 22.01
CA GLU A 424 -14.25 10.20 22.47
C GLU A 424 -15.47 10.37 23.38
N LYS A 425 -16.67 10.29 22.81
CA LYS A 425 -17.86 9.96 23.61
C LYS A 425 -17.73 8.51 24.09
N LYS A 426 -17.54 8.34 25.41
CA LYS A 426 -17.62 7.04 26.11
C LYS A 426 -18.92 6.31 25.74
N GLU A 427 -18.78 4.99 25.59
CA GLU A 427 -19.64 4.04 24.87
C GLU A 427 -21.14 3.99 25.19
N LYS A 428 -21.95 3.70 24.17
CA LYS A 428 -22.96 2.62 24.21
C LYS A 428 -22.88 1.80 22.90
N LYS A 429 -22.68 0.48 23.02
CA LYS A 429 -22.78 -0.49 21.89
C LYS A 429 -24.18 -0.44 21.27
N PRO A 430 -24.31 -0.55 19.93
CA PRO A 430 -24.61 -1.87 19.34
C PRO A 430 -23.90 -2.19 18.00
N ALA A 431 -23.68 -3.51 17.79
CA ALA A 431 -23.61 -4.35 16.57
C ALA A 431 -22.76 -3.96 15.32
N PRO A 432 -22.27 -4.96 14.55
CA PRO A 432 -21.09 -4.83 13.71
C PRO A 432 -21.43 -4.39 12.29
N ALA A 433 -21.28 -3.10 12.01
CA ALA A 433 -21.00 -2.62 10.66
C ALA A 433 -19.53 -2.22 10.63
N SER A 434 -18.75 -2.87 9.76
CA SER A 434 -17.31 -2.67 9.56
C SER A 434 -16.96 -1.18 9.43
N LYS A 435 -16.65 -0.51 10.54
CA LYS A 435 -15.96 0.77 10.51
C LYS A 435 -14.53 0.45 10.10
N LYS A 436 -14.26 0.57 8.80
CA LYS A 436 -12.90 0.50 8.27
C LYS A 436 -12.01 1.40 9.11
N THR A 437 -10.91 0.87 9.63
CA THR A 437 -9.92 1.67 10.37
C THR A 437 -9.44 2.82 9.47
N LEU A 438 -9.02 3.94 10.08
CA LEU A 438 -8.52 5.11 9.33
C LEU A 438 -7.36 4.71 8.40
N MET A 439 -6.62 3.71 8.86
CA MET A 439 -5.59 3.00 8.15
C MET A 439 -6.09 2.18 6.95
N GLU A 440 -7.16 1.40 7.10
CA GLU A 440 -7.78 0.61 6.02
C GLU A 440 -8.45 1.47 4.95
N GLN A 441 -8.99 2.65 5.31
CA GLN A 441 -9.53 3.59 4.34
C GLN A 441 -8.43 4.19 3.44
N PHE A 442 -7.22 4.36 3.98
CA PHE A 442 -6.09 4.97 3.28
C PHE A 442 -5.24 3.95 2.52
N LEU A 443 -4.93 2.82 3.14
CA LEU A 443 -4.36 1.67 2.45
C LEU A 443 -5.35 1.03 1.48
N GLY A 444 -6.64 1.40 1.55
CA GLY A 444 -7.66 1.08 0.55
C GLY A 444 -7.41 1.65 -0.85
N ASP A 445 -6.42 2.53 -1.04
CA ASP A 445 -5.90 2.94 -2.36
C ASP A 445 -4.63 2.17 -2.79
N PHE A 446 -4.01 1.43 -1.84
CA PHE A 446 -3.01 0.39 -2.08
C PHE A 446 -3.65 -0.98 -2.32
N TYR A 447 -4.79 -1.23 -1.67
CA TYR A 447 -5.67 -2.36 -1.89
C TYR A 447 -6.69 -2.01 -2.98
N THR A 448 -6.86 -2.84 -4.00
CA THR A 448 -8.04 -2.71 -4.86
C THR A 448 -9.30 -2.99 -4.04
N ALA A 449 -9.99 -1.94 -3.57
CA ALA A 449 -11.19 -2.08 -2.77
C ALA A 449 -12.31 -2.79 -3.56
N LYS A 450 -12.78 -3.90 -2.99
CA LYS A 450 -13.95 -4.70 -3.37
C LYS A 450 -15.15 -3.82 -3.78
N LYS A 451 -15.59 -3.93 -5.03
CA LYS A 451 -16.96 -3.57 -5.41
C LYS A 451 -17.89 -4.68 -4.88
N LYS A 452 -18.62 -4.41 -3.79
CA LYS A 452 -19.73 -5.27 -3.35
C LYS A 452 -20.75 -5.30 -4.50
N THR A 453 -20.94 -6.48 -5.08
CA THR A 453 -22.05 -6.73 -6.01
C THR A 453 -23.31 -6.91 -5.17
N SER A 454 -24.24 -5.98 -5.31
CA SER A 454 -25.55 -5.98 -4.69
C SER A 454 -26.51 -6.88 -5.45
N GLY A 455 -27.28 -7.70 -4.72
CA GLY A 455 -28.53 -8.32 -5.19
C GLY A 455 -28.37 -9.67 -5.88
N GLY A 456 -28.67 -10.76 -5.18
CA GLY A 456 -28.84 -12.08 -5.79
C GLY A 456 -30.10 -12.11 -6.65
N LEU A 457 -29.94 -12.37 -7.95
CA LEU A 457 -31.03 -12.63 -8.89
C LEU A 457 -31.62 -14.03 -8.66
N SER A 458 -32.91 -14.20 -8.97
CA SER A 458 -33.61 -15.49 -8.87
C SER A 458 -33.03 -16.52 -9.86
N SER A 459 -33.06 -17.81 -9.50
CA SER A 459 -32.50 -18.92 -10.30
C SER A 459 -33.01 -18.95 -11.75
N LYS A 460 -34.26 -18.52 -11.98
CA LYS A 460 -34.87 -18.43 -13.32
C LYS A 460 -34.36 -17.24 -14.15
N GLU A 461 -34.04 -16.13 -13.49
CA GLU A 461 -33.45 -14.93 -14.12
C GLU A 461 -31.97 -15.15 -14.46
N LEU A 462 -31.25 -15.91 -13.63
CA LEU A 462 -29.88 -16.36 -13.89
C LEU A 462 -29.78 -17.27 -15.13
N MET A 463 -30.73 -18.19 -15.32
CA MET A 463 -30.78 -19.03 -16.54
C MET A 463 -31.06 -18.20 -17.79
N GLN A 464 -32.03 -17.29 -17.75
CA GLN A 464 -32.34 -16.41 -18.90
C GLN A 464 -31.20 -15.43 -19.21
N GLN A 465 -30.51 -14.91 -18.18
CA GLN A 465 -29.31 -14.10 -18.39
C GLN A 465 -28.17 -14.93 -18.98
N LYS A 466 -27.95 -16.16 -18.52
CA LYS A 466 -26.93 -17.07 -19.09
C LYS A 466 -27.20 -17.35 -20.56
N GLU A 467 -28.42 -17.70 -20.95
CA GLU A 467 -28.78 -17.95 -22.35
C GLU A 467 -28.62 -16.71 -23.23
N LYS A 468 -29.02 -15.53 -22.75
CA LYS A 468 -28.79 -14.25 -23.45
C LYS A 468 -27.30 -13.95 -23.59
N THR A 469 -26.51 -14.20 -22.55
CA THR A 469 -25.06 -13.99 -22.55
C THR A 469 -24.37 -14.96 -23.51
N ASP A 470 -24.78 -16.22 -23.56
CA ASP A 470 -24.15 -17.23 -24.44
C ASP A 470 -24.47 -16.98 -25.92
N LYS A 471 -25.70 -16.54 -26.23
CA LYS A 471 -26.07 -16.09 -27.59
C LYS A 471 -25.31 -14.81 -27.99
N ALA A 472 -25.22 -13.83 -27.09
CA ALA A 472 -24.44 -12.62 -27.31
C ALA A 472 -22.95 -12.94 -27.49
N MET A 473 -22.42 -13.92 -26.73
CA MET A 473 -21.03 -14.37 -26.82
C MET A 473 -20.68 -14.94 -28.21
N GLY A 474 -21.59 -15.70 -28.83
CA GLY A 474 -21.43 -16.17 -30.21
C GLY A 474 -21.24 -15.02 -31.21
N ASN A 475 -22.08 -13.99 -31.11
CA ASN A 475 -22.04 -12.83 -32.00
C ASN A 475 -20.77 -11.98 -31.82
N VAL A 476 -20.39 -11.66 -30.58
CA VAL A 476 -19.19 -10.86 -30.31
C VAL A 476 -17.89 -11.61 -30.64
N VAL A 477 -17.85 -12.93 -30.44
CA VAL A 477 -16.71 -13.76 -30.87
C VAL A 477 -16.67 -13.86 -32.40
N GLY A 478 -17.81 -14.00 -33.07
CA GLY A 478 -17.88 -13.96 -34.53
C GLY A 478 -17.33 -12.65 -35.11
N HIS A 479 -17.74 -11.52 -34.53
CA HIS A 479 -17.21 -10.20 -34.86
C HIS A 479 -15.69 -10.09 -34.63
N ALA A 480 -15.20 -10.59 -33.49
CA ALA A 480 -13.77 -10.58 -33.20
C ALA A 480 -12.95 -11.47 -34.15
N LYS A 481 -13.48 -12.64 -34.52
CA LYS A 481 -12.86 -13.54 -35.52
C LYS A 481 -12.79 -12.89 -36.90
N ALA A 482 -13.88 -12.27 -37.35
CA ALA A 482 -13.92 -11.59 -38.64
C ALA A 482 -12.89 -10.44 -38.68
N ASN A 483 -12.86 -9.60 -37.66
CA ASN A 483 -11.91 -8.49 -37.58
C ASN A 483 -10.46 -8.95 -37.43
N ALA A 484 -10.19 -10.04 -36.69
CA ALA A 484 -8.84 -10.61 -36.62
C ALA A 484 -8.36 -11.12 -37.96
N TRP A 485 -9.23 -11.78 -38.74
CA TRP A 485 -8.91 -12.21 -40.10
C TRP A 485 -8.68 -11.03 -41.04
N ILE A 486 -9.56 -10.03 -41.00
CA ILE A 486 -9.42 -8.83 -41.85
C ILE A 486 -8.12 -8.12 -41.50
N ALA A 487 -7.83 -7.86 -40.21
CA ALA A 487 -6.57 -7.28 -39.76
C ALA A 487 -5.37 -8.06 -40.31
N PHE A 488 -5.35 -9.38 -40.12
CA PHE A 488 -4.27 -10.25 -40.59
C PHE A 488 -4.11 -10.20 -42.12
N HIS A 489 -5.21 -10.35 -42.86
CA HIS A 489 -5.18 -10.45 -44.32
C HIS A 489 -4.86 -9.11 -44.99
N THR A 490 -5.44 -8.01 -44.49
CA THR A 490 -5.16 -6.67 -44.99
C THR A 490 -3.77 -6.20 -44.60
N PHE A 491 -3.25 -6.58 -43.43
CA PHE A 491 -1.86 -6.35 -43.05
C PHE A 491 -0.90 -7.01 -44.04
N LYS A 492 -1.09 -8.31 -44.33
CA LYS A 492 -0.26 -9.03 -45.31
C LYS A 492 -0.29 -8.38 -46.69
N LYS A 493 -1.47 -7.92 -47.13
CA LYS A 493 -1.63 -7.21 -48.41
C LYS A 493 -0.92 -5.86 -48.42
N ALA A 494 -1.08 -5.06 -47.37
CA ALA A 494 -0.47 -3.74 -47.26
C ALA A 494 1.07 -3.82 -47.28
N HIS A 495 1.64 -4.85 -46.66
CA HIS A 495 3.09 -5.06 -46.56
C HIS A 495 3.65 -6.05 -47.60
N GLN A 496 2.90 -6.31 -48.67
CA GLN A 496 3.33 -7.15 -49.82
C GLN A 496 3.87 -8.55 -49.44
N MET A 497 3.33 -9.16 -48.37
CA MET A 497 3.76 -10.49 -47.94
C MET A 497 3.26 -11.57 -48.93
N ILE A 498 4.17 -12.36 -49.50
CA ILE A 498 4.00 -13.21 -50.71
C ILE A 498 2.98 -14.38 -50.59
N ALA A 499 2.30 -14.57 -49.46
CA ALA A 499 1.36 -15.68 -49.32
C ALA A 499 -0.09 -15.23 -49.58
N TRP A 500 -0.50 -15.34 -50.86
CA TRP A 500 -1.87 -15.26 -51.37
C TRP A 500 -2.75 -16.38 -50.83
#